data_AF-A0A357L9A2-F1
#
_entry.id   AF-A0A357L9A2-F1
#
_cell.length_a   1.000
_cell.length_b   1.000
_cell.length_c   1.000
_cell.angle_alpha   90.00
_cell.angle_beta   90.00
_cell.angle_gamma   90.00
#
_symmetry.space_group_name_H-M   'P 1'
#
loop_
_entity.id
_entity.type
_entity.pdbx_description
1 polymer ?
#
loop_
_entity_poly.entity_id
_entity_poly.type
_entity_poly.pdbx_seq_one_letter_code
_entity_poly.pdbx_strand_id
1 'polypeptide(L)'
;MIGLVIVTHGRLAEDFVAATEHVVGPQTAIGTVSIAADDDMEARRNDILAAARRVDSGAGVIILTDMFGGTPSNLAISVMAKANAEVIAGVNLPMLIKLA
;
A
#
# COMPACT_ATOMS: atom_id res chain seq x y z
N MET A 1 -9.30 8.80 -9.74
CA MET A 1 -8.07 8.00 -9.91
C MET A 1 -8.11 6.89 -8.88
N ILE A 2 -7.69 5.67 -9.19
CA ILE A 2 -7.67 4.60 -8.18
C ILE A 2 -6.54 4.93 -7.19
N GLY A 3 -6.84 4.94 -5.89
CA GLY A 3 -5.85 5.19 -4.85
C GLY A 3 -4.94 3.97 -4.64
N LEU A 4 -3.67 4.18 -4.33
CA LEU A 4 -2.71 3.12 -4.06
C LEU A 4 -2.22 3.18 -2.61
N VAL A 5 -2.19 2.05 -1.93
CA VAL A 5 -1.52 1.90 -0.62
C VAL A 5 -0.51 0.78 -0.70
N ILE A 6 0.77 1.09 -0.52
CA ILE A 6 1.85 0.10 -0.54
C ILE A 6 2.15 -0.31 0.90
N VAL A 7 1.99 -1.59 1.23
CA VAL A 7 2.20 -2.16 2.56
C VAL A 7 3.29 -3.23 2.48
N THR A 8 4.44 -2.99 3.10
CA THR A 8 5.60 -3.92 3.01
C THR A 8 6.33 -4.03 4.34
N HIS A 9 7.23 -5.00 4.44
CA HIS A 9 8.20 -5.02 5.53
C HIS A 9 9.22 -3.87 5.40
N GLY A 10 9.65 -3.33 6.54
CA GLY A 10 10.70 -2.31 6.59
C GLY A 10 10.40 -1.11 5.69
N ARG A 11 11.43 -0.57 5.02
CA ARG A 11 11.33 0.67 4.23
C ARG A 11 10.99 0.46 2.74
N LEU A 12 10.70 -0.78 2.35
CA LEU A 12 10.55 -1.15 0.93
C LEU A 12 9.43 -0.35 0.24
N ALA A 13 8.33 -0.06 0.92
CA ALA A 13 7.23 0.75 0.39
C ALA A 13 7.67 2.19 0.05
N GLU A 14 8.47 2.82 0.92
CA GLU A 14 9.00 4.17 0.69
C GLU A 14 9.94 4.19 -0.51
N ASP A 15 10.85 3.22 -0.59
CA ASP A 15 11.81 3.11 -1.68
C ASP A 15 11.12 2.83 -3.03
N PHE A 16 10.04 2.04 -3.03
CA PHE A 16 9.21 1.83 -4.22
C PHE A 16 8.56 3.13 -4.72
N VAL A 17 8.04 3.97 -3.82
CA VAL A 17 7.48 5.27 -4.20
C VAL A 17 8.58 6.17 -4.74
N ALA A 18 9.70 6.30 -4.04
CA ALA A 18 10.83 7.12 -4.48
C ALA A 18 11.33 6.72 -5.87
N ALA A 19 11.47 5.42 -6.13
CA ALA A 19 11.89 4.91 -7.43
C ALA A 19 10.83 5.14 -8.52
N THR A 20 9.54 5.03 -8.18
CA THR A 20 8.44 5.33 -9.11
C THR A 20 8.44 6.82 -9.46
N GLU A 21 8.47 7.70 -8.47
CA GLU A 21 8.50 9.15 -8.66
C GLU A 21 9.73 9.63 -9.43
N HIS A 22 10.87 8.96 -9.28
CA HIS A 22 12.05 9.21 -10.09
C HIS A 22 11.80 9.00 -11.59
N VAL A 23 10.96 8.03 -11.96
CA VAL A 23 10.69 7.67 -13.36
C VAL A 23 9.53 8.47 -13.95
N VAL A 24 8.43 8.64 -13.21
CA VAL A 24 7.17 9.20 -13.75
C VAL A 24 6.77 10.55 -13.11
N GLY A 25 7.57 11.05 -12.19
CA GLY A 25 7.29 12.30 -11.46
C GLY A 25 6.42 12.12 -10.21
N PRO A 26 6.18 13.20 -9.46
CA PRO A 26 5.54 13.16 -8.15
C PRO A 26 4.14 12.52 -8.17
N GLN A 27 3.84 11.72 -7.16
CA GLN A 27 2.61 10.95 -7.07
C GLN A 27 1.74 11.41 -5.90
N THR A 28 0.47 11.74 -6.17
CA THR A 28 -0.45 12.29 -5.16
C THR A 28 -1.46 11.29 -4.62
N ALA A 29 -1.66 10.17 -5.33
CA ALA A 29 -2.64 9.14 -4.98
C ALA A 29 -1.98 7.88 -4.38
N ILE A 30 -0.76 7.99 -3.84
CA ILE A 30 -0.01 6.87 -3.26
C ILE A 30 0.24 7.12 -1.77
N GLY A 31 -0.11 6.13 -0.95
CA GLY A 31 0.24 6.05 0.46
C GLY A 31 1.14 4.85 0.73
N THR A 32 1.93 4.93 1.80
CA THR A 32 2.81 3.84 2.24
C THR A 32 2.51 3.48 3.70
N VAL A 33 2.63 2.20 4.04
CA VAL A 33 2.63 1.70 5.41
C VAL A 33 3.72 0.66 5.56
N SER A 34 4.68 0.96 6.42
CA SER A 34 5.79 0.08 6.77
C SER A 34 5.41 -0.80 7.95
N ILE A 35 5.74 -2.09 7.89
CA ILE A 35 5.52 -3.07 8.97
C ILE A 35 6.88 -3.54 9.50
N ALA A 36 7.11 -3.32 10.80
CA ALA A 36 8.25 -3.80 11.57
C ALA A 36 7.89 -5.08 12.36
N ALA A 37 8.90 -5.76 12.89
CA ALA A 37 8.73 -7.05 13.58
C ALA A 37 8.05 -6.92 14.95
N ASP A 38 8.21 -5.78 15.61
CA ASP A 38 7.74 -5.46 16.96
C ASP A 38 6.51 -4.52 16.95
N ASP A 39 5.92 -4.29 15.79
CA ASP A 39 4.77 -3.40 15.65
C ASP A 39 3.50 -3.93 16.34
N ASP A 40 2.70 -3.00 16.86
CA ASP A 40 1.31 -3.29 17.24
C ASP A 40 0.46 -3.47 15.97
N MET A 41 -0.03 -4.70 15.80
CA MET A 41 -0.80 -5.11 14.63
C MET A 41 -2.11 -4.33 14.49
N GLU A 42 -2.79 -3.96 15.59
CA GLU A 42 -4.03 -3.18 15.49
C GLU A 42 -3.73 -1.71 15.16
N ALA A 43 -2.62 -1.16 15.64
CA ALA A 43 -2.15 0.15 15.22
C ALA A 43 -1.84 0.17 13.71
N ARG A 44 -1.08 -0.83 13.22
CA ARG A 44 -0.77 -0.96 11.77
C ARG A 44 -2.02 -1.12 10.93
N ARG A 45 -3.01 -1.87 11.41
CA ARG A 45 -4.31 -2.02 10.75
C ARG A 45 -5.02 -0.67 10.56
N ASN A 46 -5.03 0.15 11.61
CA ASN A 46 -5.62 1.48 11.56
C ASN A 46 -4.86 2.42 10.62
N ASP A 47 -3.53 2.31 10.55
CA ASP A 47 -2.71 3.06 9.61
C ASP A 47 -3.03 2.71 8.16
N ILE A 48 -3.21 1.42 7.83
CA ILE A 48 -3.62 0.99 6.49
C ILE A 48 -4.99 1.58 6.14
N LEU A 49 -5.96 1.52 7.07
CA LEU A 49 -7.29 2.10 6.87
C LEU A 49 -7.24 3.63 6.68
N ALA A 50 -6.39 4.31 7.44
CA ALA A 50 -6.21 5.76 7.33
C ALA A 50 -5.55 6.13 5.99
N ALA A 51 -4.52 5.39 5.58
CA ALA A 51 -3.87 5.56 4.29
C ALA A 51 -4.85 5.35 3.13
N ALA A 52 -5.65 4.28 3.17
CA ALA A 52 -6.67 3.99 2.17
C ALA A 52 -7.69 5.13 2.05
N ARG A 53 -8.24 5.61 3.18
CA ARG A 53 -9.17 6.75 3.18
C ARG A 53 -8.57 8.03 2.61
N ARG A 54 -7.27 8.27 2.83
CA ARG A 54 -6.59 9.48 2.34
C ARG A 54 -6.39 9.46 0.83
N VAL A 55 -6.15 8.29 0.24
CA VAL A 55 -5.90 8.15 -1.21
C VAL A 55 -7.17 7.85 -2.02
N ASP A 56 -8.27 7.48 -1.36
CA ASP A 56 -9.54 7.23 -2.03
C ASP A 56 -10.16 8.53 -2.55
N SER A 57 -10.25 8.65 -3.88
CA SER A 57 -10.91 9.75 -4.58
C SER A 57 -12.31 9.39 -5.11
N GLY A 58 -12.89 8.28 -4.64
CA GLY A 58 -14.20 7.77 -5.04
C GLY A 58 -14.16 6.71 -6.15
N ALA A 59 -12.97 6.33 -6.62
CA ALA A 59 -12.78 5.26 -7.60
C ALA A 59 -12.28 3.94 -6.96
N GLY A 60 -12.19 3.88 -5.63
CA GLY A 60 -11.68 2.72 -4.88
C GLY A 60 -10.16 2.76 -4.69
N VAL A 61 -9.66 1.75 -3.97
CA VAL A 61 -8.27 1.64 -3.54
C VAL A 61 -7.69 0.27 -3.89
N ILE A 62 -6.43 0.23 -4.31
CA ILE A 62 -5.65 -1.00 -4.41
C ILE A 62 -4.57 -0.97 -3.33
N ILE A 63 -4.53 -2.03 -2.52
CA ILE A 63 -3.47 -2.27 -1.54
C ILE A 63 -2.46 -3.22 -2.16
N LEU A 64 -1.22 -2.77 -2.29
CA LEU A 64 -0.10 -3.49 -2.87
C LEU A 64 0.81 -4.01 -1.77
N THR A 65 1.12 -5.30 -1.75
CA THR A 65 2.03 -5.89 -0.75
C THR A 65 3.25 -6.55 -1.37
N ASP A 66 4.32 -6.67 -0.60
CA ASP A 66 5.58 -7.28 -1.02
C ASP A 66 5.43 -8.79 -1.32
N MET A 67 4.87 -9.54 -0.38
CA MET A 67 4.82 -11.00 -0.44
C MET A 67 3.52 -11.53 0.15
N PHE A 68 2.90 -12.50 -0.52
CA PHE A 68 1.73 -13.19 -0.02
C PHE A 68 2.07 -14.05 1.20
N GLY A 69 1.19 -14.04 2.21
CA GLY A 69 1.37 -14.81 3.45
C GLY A 69 2.24 -14.14 4.52
N GLY A 70 2.85 -12.99 4.22
CA GLY A 70 3.52 -12.15 5.21
C GLY A 70 2.55 -11.30 6.03
N THR A 71 3.05 -10.71 7.13
CA THR A 71 2.27 -9.78 7.98
C THR A 71 1.63 -8.63 7.20
N PRO A 72 2.33 -7.95 6.25
CA PRO A 72 1.73 -6.93 5.40
C PRO A 72 0.49 -7.42 4.64
N SER A 73 0.59 -8.60 4.00
CA SER A 73 -0.50 -9.20 3.21
C SER A 73 -1.68 -9.60 4.09
N ASN A 74 -1.42 -10.22 5.24
CA ASN A 74 -2.48 -10.63 6.17
C ASN A 74 -3.23 -9.42 6.75
N LEU A 75 -2.50 -8.35 7.13
CA LEU A 75 -3.10 -7.12 7.61
C LEU A 75 -3.95 -6.46 6.52
N ALA A 76 -3.43 -6.35 5.29
CA ALA A 76 -4.13 -5.80 4.13
C ALA A 76 -5.43 -6.56 3.83
N ILE A 77 -5.39 -7.89 3.77
CA ILE A 77 -6.57 -8.74 3.56
C ILE A 77 -7.60 -8.51 4.67
N SER A 78 -7.15 -8.37 5.92
CA SER A 78 -8.04 -8.19 7.06
C SER A 78 -8.81 -6.85 7.06
N VAL A 79 -8.33 -5.86 6.30
CA VAL A 79 -8.97 -4.54 6.17
C VAL A 79 -9.63 -4.30 4.82
N MET A 80 -9.42 -5.20 3.85
CA MET A 80 -9.89 -5.11 2.47
C MET A 80 -11.37 -4.69 2.36
N ALA A 81 -12.26 -5.40 3.05
CA ALA A 81 -13.69 -5.10 3.04
C ALA A 81 -14.04 -3.75 3.69
N LYS A 82 -13.33 -3.37 4.76
CA LYS A 82 -13.55 -2.09 5.46
C LYS A 82 -13.01 -0.90 4.66
N ALA A 83 -11.97 -1.12 3.87
CA ALA A 83 -11.33 -0.11 3.03
C ALA A 83 -11.98 0.01 1.64
N ASN A 84 -12.95 -0.85 1.29
CA ASN A 84 -13.46 -1.01 -0.07
C ASN A 84 -12.31 -1.10 -1.09
N ALA A 85 -11.34 -1.96 -0.77
CA ALA A 85 -10.09 -2.08 -1.50
C ALA A 85 -9.92 -3.48 -2.08
N GLU A 86 -9.07 -3.60 -3.09
CA GLU A 86 -8.55 -4.87 -3.59
C GLU A 86 -7.10 -5.06 -3.15
N VAL A 87 -6.67 -6.28 -2.88
CA VAL A 87 -5.29 -6.57 -2.42
C VAL A 87 -4.52 -7.33 -3.50
N ILE A 88 -3.35 -6.84 -3.86
CA ILE A 88 -2.42 -7.47 -4.80
C ILE A 88 -1.06 -7.66 -4.14
N ALA A 89 -0.59 -8.90 -4.05
CA ALA A 89 0.74 -9.22 -3.53
C ALA A 89 1.77 -9.32 -4.65
N GLY A 90 3.05 -9.15 -4.32
CA GLY A 90 4.16 -9.24 -5.28
C GLY A 90 4.42 -7.94 -6.02
N VAL A 91 4.23 -6.79 -5.35
CA VAL A 91 4.46 -5.48 -5.97
C VAL A 91 5.88 -5.35 -6.53
N ASN A 92 5.98 -4.74 -7.71
CA ASN A 92 7.25 -4.44 -8.37
C ASN A 92 7.18 -3.09 -9.08
N LEU A 93 8.34 -2.56 -9.50
CA LEU A 93 8.41 -1.27 -10.18
C LEU A 93 7.58 -1.20 -11.47
N PRO A 94 7.64 -2.19 -12.39
CA PRO A 94 6.83 -2.15 -13.61
C PRO A 94 5.33 -2.00 -13.35
N MET A 95 4.79 -2.66 -12.31
CA MET A 95 3.40 -2.50 -11.91
C MET A 95 3.12 -1.08 -11.41
N LEU A 96 3.98 -0.54 -10.56
CA LEU A 96 3.83 0.82 -10.02
C LEU A 96 3.88 1.88 -11.13
N ILE A 97 4.83 1.77 -12.06
CA ILE A 97 4.93 2.66 -13.23
C ILE A 97 3.66 2.61 -14.09
N LYS A 98 3.02 1.44 -14.19
CA LYS A 98 1.79 1.28 -14.98
C LYS A 98 0.56 1.86 -14.29
N LEU A 99 0.57 1.91 -12.96
CA LEU A 99 -0.54 2.39 -12.13
C LEU A 99 -0.44 3.88 -11.76
N ALA A 100 0.75 4.47 -11.90
CA ALA A 100 1.05 5.88 -11.70
C ALA A 100 0.54 6.79 -12.83
#